data_AF-A0A7R9ZV20-F1
#
_entry.id   AF-A0A7R9ZV20-F1
#
_cell.length_a   1.000
_cell.length_b   1.000
_cell.length_c   1.000
_cell.angle_alpha   90.00
_cell.angle_beta   90.00
_cell.angle_gamma   90.00
#
_symmetry.space_group_name_H-M   'P 1'
#
loop_
_entity.id
_entity.type
_entity.pdbx_description
1 polymer ?
#
loop_
_entity_poly.entity_id
_entity_poly.type
_entity_poly.pdbx_seq_one_letter_code
_entity_poly.pdbx_strand_id
1 'polypeptide(L)'
;MGAELDVVCCDAAISACEKARQWQLSSSLLNGMSNRMIRPNEISHNAAISTLEKASCWQLVLRVLQGMPEVTVRPDVISLNAALQACA
;
A
#
# COMPACT_ATOMS: atom_id res chain seq x y z
N MET A 1 13.78 -17.85 -5.77
CA MET A 1 12.41 -18.36 -5.94
C MET A 1 11.49 -18.12 -4.73
N GLY A 2 11.96 -18.11 -3.48
CA GLY A 2 11.07 -17.86 -2.32
C GLY A 2 10.51 -16.42 -2.22
N ALA A 3 11.37 -15.41 -2.38
CA ALA A 3 10.98 -14.00 -2.17
C ALA A 3 9.94 -13.47 -3.17
N GLU A 4 9.90 -13.98 -4.41
CA GLU A 4 8.88 -13.59 -5.40
C GLU A 4 7.48 -14.07 -5.01
N LEU A 5 7.37 -15.29 -4.49
CA LEU A 5 6.11 -15.83 -3.99
C LEU A 5 5.61 -15.05 -2.78
N ASP A 6 6.52 -14.61 -1.90
CA ASP A 6 6.15 -13.81 -0.73
C ASP A 6 5.58 -12.45 -1.11
N VAL A 7 6.13 -11.77 -2.12
CA VAL A 7 5.58 -10.51 -2.65
C VAL A 7 4.16 -10.72 -3.18
N VAL A 8 3.95 -11.75 -4.01
CA VAL A 8 2.63 -12.05 -4.60
C VAL A 8 1.61 -12.38 -3.52
N CYS A 9 1.98 -13.15 -2.50
CA CYS A 9 1.11 -13.46 -1.37
C CYS A 9 0.73 -12.20 -0.58
N CYS A 10 1.70 -11.32 -0.32
CA CYS A 10 1.44 -10.05 0.37
C CYS A 10 0.57 -9.12 -0.46
N ASP A 11 0.82 -8.99 -1.77
CA ASP A 11 -0.01 -8.19 -2.69
C ASP A 11 -1.45 -8.69 -2.71
N ALA A 12 -1.65 -10.00 -2.82
CA ALA A 12 -2.97 -10.60 -2.78
C ALA A 12 -3.69 -10.34 -1.43
N ALA A 13 -2.97 -10.43 -0.31
CA ALA A 13 -3.50 -10.14 1.00
C ALA A 13 -3.88 -8.65 1.17
N ILE A 14 -3.04 -7.73 0.67
CA ILE A 14 -3.31 -6.29 0.69
C ILE A 14 -4.53 -5.97 -0.20
N SER A 15 -4.63 -6.54 -1.40
CA SER A 15 -5.81 -6.39 -2.27
C SER A 15 -7.09 -6.98 -1.67
N ALA A 16 -6.98 -8.06 -0.89
CA ALA A 16 -8.12 -8.58 -0.13
C ALA A 16 -8.55 -7.60 0.98
N CYS A 17 -7.58 -6.99 1.68
CA CYS A 17 -7.83 -5.95 2.69
C CYS A 17 -8.51 -4.71 2.07
N GLU A 18 -8.11 -4.33 0.86
CA GLU A 18 -8.72 -3.25 0.07
C GLU A 18 -10.22 -3.48 -0.13
N LYS A 19 -10.61 -4.69 -0.54
CA LYS A 19 -12.02 -5.08 -0.72
C LYS A 19 -12.79 -5.14 0.61
N ALA A 20 -12.11 -5.55 1.67
CA ALA A 20 -12.67 -5.64 3.01
C ALA A 20 -12.65 -4.31 3.80
N ARG A 21 -12.08 -3.23 3.23
CA ARG A 21 -11.83 -1.94 3.91
C ARG A 21 -11.02 -2.06 5.21
N GLN A 22 -10.15 -3.07 5.30
CA GLN A 22 -9.32 -3.36 6.47
C GLN A 22 -7.97 -2.65 6.36
N TRP A 23 -7.98 -1.32 6.51
CA TRP A 23 -6.80 -0.48 6.31
C TRP A 23 -5.69 -0.73 7.35
N GLN A 24 -6.04 -1.10 8.58
CA GLN A 24 -5.07 -1.44 9.63
C GLN A 24 -4.26 -2.68 9.24
N LEU A 25 -4.94 -3.71 8.71
CA LEU A 25 -4.31 -4.95 8.30
C LEU A 25 -3.46 -4.74 7.06
N SER A 26 -3.98 -4.00 6.08
CA SER A 26 -3.25 -3.57 4.87
C SER A 26 -1.94 -2.84 5.22
N SER A 27 -2.00 -1.87 6.12
CA SER A 27 -0.83 -1.11 6.58
C SER A 27 0.18 -1.99 7.34
N SER A 28 -0.33 -2.93 8.16
CA SER A 28 0.50 -3.86 8.91
C SER A 28 1.22 -4.85 7.99
N LEU A 29 0.56 -5.32 6.94
CA LEU A 29 1.15 -6.19 5.92
C LEU A 29 2.25 -5.46 5.15
N LEU A 30 1.98 -4.23 4.69
CA LEU A 30 2.97 -3.42 3.97
C LEU A 30 4.22 -3.14 4.83
N ASN A 31 4.04 -2.82 6.11
CA ASN A 31 5.15 -2.63 7.04
C ASN A 31 5.88 -3.95 7.34
N GLY A 32 5.13 -5.05 7.42
CA GLY A 32 5.67 -6.40 7.59
C GLY A 32 6.54 -6.86 6.42
N MET A 33 6.23 -6.45 5.18
CA MET A 33 7.08 -6.72 4.02
C MET A 33 8.46 -6.09 4.19
N SER A 34 8.49 -4.81 4.58
CA SER A 34 9.75 -4.09 4.83
C SER A 34 10.58 -4.74 5.93
N ASN A 35 9.95 -5.16 7.03
CA ASN A 35 10.61 -5.87 8.13
C ASN A 35 11.18 -7.25 7.73
N ARG A 36 10.61 -7.88 6.70
CA ARG A 36 11.08 -9.16 6.15
C ARG A 36 12.11 -8.99 5.02
N MET A 37 12.59 -7.76 4.79
CA MET A 37 13.42 -7.39 3.63
C MET A 37 12.77 -7.72 2.28
N ILE A 38 11.44 -7.83 2.26
CA ILE A 38 10.64 -7.94 1.04
C ILE A 38 10.38 -6.53 0.57
N ARG A 39 10.87 -6.17 -0.63
CA ARG A 39 10.62 -4.84 -1.20
C ARG A 39 9.17 -4.79 -1.69
N PRO A 40 8.32 -3.92 -1.12
CA PRO A 40 7.01 -3.66 -1.69
C PRO A 40 7.20 -3.10 -3.10
N ASN A 41 6.36 -3.55 -4.02
CA ASN A 41 6.35 -3.06 -5.39
C ASN A 41 5.26 -1.99 -5.56
N GLU A 42 5.10 -1.50 -6.77
CA GLU A 42 4.05 -0.53 -7.12
C GLU A 42 2.64 -1.05 -6.78
N ILE A 43 2.38 -2.35 -6.98
CA ILE A 43 1.09 -2.99 -6.70
C ILE A 43 0.80 -2.97 -5.19
N SER A 44 1.77 -3.34 -4.34
CA SER A 44 1.63 -3.34 -2.89
C SER A 44 1.27 -1.94 -2.37
N HIS A 45 1.96 -0.92 -2.87
CA HIS A 45 1.74 0.47 -2.48
C HIS A 45 0.38 0.99 -2.97
N ASN A 46 0.03 0.75 -4.23
CA ASN A 46 -1.24 1.19 -4.80
C ASN A 46 -2.43 0.54 -4.07
N ALA A 47 -2.37 -0.75 -3.80
CA ALA A 47 -3.43 -1.46 -3.06
C ALA A 47 -3.56 -0.94 -1.62
N ALA A 48 -2.44 -0.66 -0.94
CA ALA A 48 -2.46 -0.06 0.39
C ALA A 48 -3.08 1.34 0.38
N ILE A 49 -2.71 2.17 -0.59
CA ILE A 49 -3.24 3.53 -0.78
C ILE A 49 -4.75 3.49 -1.06
N SER A 50 -5.23 2.63 -1.97
CA SER A 50 -6.67 2.43 -2.22
C SER A 50 -7.42 1.94 -0.99
N THR A 51 -6.80 1.11 -0.15
CA THR A 51 -7.42 0.69 1.11
C THR A 51 -7.59 1.88 2.07
N LEU A 52 -6.59 2.75 2.15
CA LEU A 52 -6.57 3.93 3.02
C LEU A 52 -7.52 5.02 2.52
N GLU A 53 -7.65 5.18 1.21
CA GLU A 53 -8.63 6.05 0.56
C GLU A 53 -10.06 5.63 0.90
N LYS A 54 -10.39 4.34 0.74
CA LYS A 54 -11.70 3.78 1.13
C LYS A 54 -12.01 3.87 2.61
N ALA A 55 -10.99 4.11 3.44
CA ALA A 55 -11.10 4.30 4.88
C ALA A 55 -11.05 5.79 5.31
N SER A 56 -11.01 6.73 4.35
CA SER A 56 -10.88 8.18 4.61
C SER A 56 -9.66 8.53 5.49
N CYS A 57 -8.60 7.73 5.42
CA CYS A 57 -7.40 7.85 6.24
C CYS A 57 -6.30 8.62 5.51
N TRP A 58 -6.57 9.86 5.08
CA TRP A 58 -5.67 10.65 4.23
C TRP A 58 -4.27 10.85 4.81
N GLN A 59 -4.14 10.98 6.12
CA GLN A 59 -2.84 11.16 6.79
C GLN A 59 -1.90 9.97 6.54
N LEU A 60 -2.47 8.77 6.55
CA LEU A 60 -1.73 7.54 6.26
C LEU A 60 -1.44 7.42 4.76
N VAL A 61 -2.37 7.83 3.89
CA VAL A 61 -2.12 7.90 2.44
C VAL A 61 -0.90 8.77 2.15
N LEU A 62 -0.83 9.98 2.73
CA LEU A 62 0.31 10.89 2.58
C LEU A 62 1.61 10.28 3.10
N ARG A 63 1.57 9.58 4.23
CA ARG A 63 2.76 8.91 4.78
C ARG A 63 3.27 7.83 3.83
N VAL A 64 2.39 7.03 3.23
CA VAL A 64 2.78 6.00 2.25
C VAL A 64 3.34 6.65 0.98
N LEU A 65 2.69 7.70 0.47
CA LEU A 65 3.15 8.47 -0.68
C LEU A 65 4.54 9.09 -0.49
N GLN A 66 4.81 9.62 0.71
CA GLN A 66 6.13 10.17 1.05
C GLN A 66 7.22 9.09 1.12
N GLY A 67 6.85 7.86 1.48
CA GLY A 67 7.78 6.72 1.54
C GLY A 67 8.06 6.05 0.20
N MET A 68 7.18 6.18 -0.81
CA MET A 68 7.37 5.54 -2.13
C MET A 68 8.69 5.94 -2.84
N PRO A 69 9.08 7.23 -2.90
CA PRO A 69 10.34 7.66 -3.53
C PRO A 69 11.58 7.06 -2.87
N GLU A 70 11.57 6.82 -1.56
CA GLU A 70 12.67 6.19 -0.82
C GLU A 70 12.87 4.72 -1.22
N VAL A 71 11.82 4.07 -1.72
CA VAL A 71 11.83 2.68 -2.19
C VAL A 71 11.96 2.59 -3.71
N THR A 72 12.36 3.69 -4.39
CA THR A 72 12.45 3.80 -5.86
C THR A 72 11.14 3.59 -6.62
N VAL A 73 9.99 3.60 -5.93
CA VAL A 73 8.67 3.52 -6.54
C VAL A 73 8.15 4.94 -6.73
N ARG A 74 7.77 5.32 -7.95
CA ARG A 74 7.20 6.65 -8.19
C ARG A 74 5.70 6.60 -7.89
N PRO A 75 5.15 7.54 -7.09
CA PRO A 75 3.72 7.73 -7.01
C PRO A 75 3.13 7.92 -8.41
N ASP A 76 2.08 7.17 -8.70
CA ASP A 76 1.34 7.24 -9.95
C ASP A 76 0.06 8.09 -9.79
N VAL A 77 -0.70 8.22 -10.89
CA VAL A 77 -1.97 8.97 -10.90
C VAL A 77 -2.99 8.34 -9.93
N ILE A 78 -2.95 7.02 -9.76
CA ILE A 78 -3.84 6.30 -8.83
C ILE A 78 -3.54 6.74 -7.39
N SER A 79 -2.27 6.74 -7.00
CA SER A 79 -1.79 7.11 -5.68
C SER A 79 -2.14 8.55 -5.31
N LEU A 80 -1.97 9.47 -6.27
CA LEU A 80 -2.29 10.89 -6.09
C LEU A 80 -3.80 11.14 -6.03
N ASN A 81 -4.58 10.50 -6.91
CA ASN A 81 -6.03 10.64 -6.90
C ASN A 81 -6.63 10.08 -5.61
N ALA A 82 -6.12 8.94 -5.13
CA ALA A 82 -6.54 8.35 -3.87
C ALA A 82 -6.27 9.27 -2.67
N ALA A 83 -5.16 10.01 -2.67
CA ALA A 83 -4.90 11.02 -1.64
C ALA A 83 -5.90 12.18 -1.69
N LEU A 84 -6.27 12.65 -2.89
CA LEU A 84 -7.28 13.68 -3.06
C LEU A 84 -8.66 13.22 -2.57
N GLN A 85 -9.06 11.99 -2.92
CA GLN A 85 -10.34 11.40 -2.49
C GLN A 85 -10.38 11.16 -0.97
N ALA A 86 -9.26 10.76 -0.36
CA ALA A 86 -9.20 10.56 1.09
C ALA A 86 -9.34 11.86 1.89
N CYS A 87 -8.99 13.01 1.28
CA CYS A 87 -9.08 14.35 1.87
C CYS A 87 -10.44 15.03 1.66
N ALA A 88 -11.30 14.50 0.79
CA ALA A 88 -12.63 15.02 0.49
C ALA A 88 -13.67 14.51 1.49
#